data_AF-A0A9E3U0J7-F1
#
_entry.id   AF-A0A9E3U0J7-F1
#
_cell.length_a   1.000
_cell.length_b   1.000
_cell.length_c   1.000
_cell.angle_alpha   90.00
_cell.angle_beta   90.00
_cell.angle_gamma   90.00
#
_symmetry.space_group_name_H-M   'P 1'
#
loop_
_entity.id
_entity.type
_entity.pdbx_description
1 polymer ?
#
loop_
_entity_poly.entity_id
_entity_poly.type
_entity_poly.pdbx_seq_one_letter_code
_entity_poly.pdbx_strand_id
1 'polypeptide(L)' 'MATVYINDVEIEIADGERLNGIQAAARAGFEIPHYCWHPGLSVVARS' A
#
# COMPACT_ATOMS: atom_id res chain seq x y z
N MET A 1 -12.34 -3.99 10.28
CA MET A 1 -10.91 -4.34 10.12
C MET A 1 -10.77 -5.31 8.97
N ALA A 2 -9.74 -5.19 8.14
CA ALA A 2 -9.51 -6.10 7.01
C ALA A 2 -8.06 -6.59 6.98
N THR A 3 -7.86 -7.83 6.56
CA THR A 3 -6.54 -8.43 6.41
C THR A 3 -6.18 -8.55 4.93
N VAL A 4 -4.96 -8.18 4.57
CA VAL A 4 -4.38 -8.44 3.24
C VAL A 4 -3.07 -9.22 3.37
N TYR A 5 -2.78 -10.07 2.39
CA TYR A 5 -1.54 -10.85 2.33
C TYR A 5 -0.62 -10.26 1.25
N ILE A 6 0.65 -10.05 1.60
CA ILE A 6 1.70 -9.59 0.67
C ILE A 6 2.90 -10.51 0.82
N ASN A 7 3.19 -11.33 -0.19
CA ASN A 7 4.26 -12.32 -0.16
C ASN A 7 4.22 -13.18 1.13
N ASP A 8 3.04 -13.73 1.43
CA ASP A 8 2.76 -14.52 2.64
C ASP A 8 2.89 -13.77 3.99
N VAL A 9 3.14 -12.46 3.96
CA VAL A 9 3.08 -11.59 5.14
C VAL A 9 1.67 -11.05 5.31
N GLU A 10 1.08 -11.32 6.47
CA GLU A 10 -0.23 -10.82 6.86
C GLU A 10 -0.14 -9.37 7.35
N ILE A 11 -0.96 -8.49 6.76
CA ILE A 11 -1.04 -7.07 7.13
C ILE A 11 -2.47 -6.73 7.51
N GLU A 12 -2.63 -6.20 8.72
CA GLU A 12 -3.90 -5.71 9.25
C GLU A 12 -4.11 -4.25 8.84
N ILE A 13 -5.31 -3.98 8.31
CA ILE A 13 -5.79 -2.64 7.93
C ILE A 13 -6.89 -2.24 8.90
N ALA A 14 -6.64 -1.16 9.64
CA ALA A 14 -7.58 -0.62 10.60
C ALA A 14 -8.81 0.00 9.93
N ASP A 15 -9.92 0.12 10.65
CA ASP A 15 -11.13 0.74 10.11
C ASP A 15 -10.89 2.24 9.82
N GLY A 16 -11.15 2.64 8.58
CA GLY A 16 -10.87 3.99 8.08
C GLY A 16 -9.45 4.19 7.54
N GLU A 17 -8.55 3.22 7.70
CA GLU A 17 -7.23 3.24 7.10
C GLU A 17 -7.31 2.96 5.59
N ARG A 18 -6.64 3.80 4.79
CA ARG A 18 -6.57 3.62 3.33
C ARG A 18 -5.11 3.50 2.92
N LEU A 19 -4.68 2.27 2.67
CA LEU A 19 -3.39 1.98 2.06
C LEU A 19 -3.62 1.55 0.61
N ASN A 20 -2.82 2.09 -0.30
CA ASN A 20 -2.66 1.50 -1.62
C ASN A 20 -1.65 0.33 -1.57
N GLY A 21 -1.52 -0.40 -2.68
CA GLY A 21 -0.63 -1.57 -2.75
C GLY A 21 0.84 -1.28 -2.44
N ILE A 22 1.35 -0.10 -2.79
CA ILE A 22 2.75 0.29 -2.50
C ILE A 22 2.93 0.53 -0.99
N GLN A 23 1.97 1.22 -0.37
CA GLN A 23 2.01 1.48 1.08
C GLN A 23 1.85 0.19 1.89
N ALA A 24 0.95 -0.71 1.46
CA ALA A 24 0.78 -2.00 2.09
C ALA A 24 2.06 -2.86 1.96
N ALA A 25 2.70 -2.85 0.78
CA ALA A 25 3.96 -3.57 0.56
C ALA A 25 5.11 -3.01 1.41
N ALA A 26 5.22 -1.68 1.51
CA ALA A 26 6.21 -1.03 2.37
C ALA A 26 6.00 -1.41 3.85
N ARG A 27 4.74 -1.54 4.30
CA ARG A 27 4.40 -2.02 5.65
C ARG A 27 4.79 -3.48 5.87
N ALA A 28 4.75 -4.30 4.81
CA ALA A 28 5.26 -5.66 4.81
C ALA A 28 6.79 -5.75 4.63
N GLY A 29 7.50 -4.62 4.52
CA GLY A 29 8.96 -4.57 4.37
C GLY A 29 9.46 -4.73 2.93
N PHE A 30 8.58 -4.67 1.93
CA PHE A 30 8.93 -4.77 0.51
C PHE A 30 8.88 -3.41 -0.17
N GLU A 31 9.99 -3.00 -0.79
CA GLU A 31 10.03 -1.82 -1.63
C GLU A 31 9.60 -2.19 -3.07
N ILE A 32 8.51 -1.58 -3.54
CA ILE A 32 8.06 -1.70 -4.93
C ILE A 32 8.59 -0.50 -5.70
N PRO A 33 9.44 -0.69 -6.73
CA PRO A 33 9.90 0.39 -7.58
C PRO A 33 8.72 1.13 -8.22
N HIS A 34 8.72 2.45 -8.09
CA HIS A 34 7.66 3.30 -8.62
C HIS A 34 8.25 4.58 -9.22
N TYR A 35 7.73 4.99 -10.37
CA TYR A 35 8.18 6.21 -11.04
C TYR A 35 7.46 7.45 -10.50
N CYS A 36 6.14 7.57 -10.75
CA CYS A 36 5.36 8.79 -10.52
C CYS A 36 4.43 8.70 -9.30
N TRP A 37 4.76 7.88 -8.31
CA TRP A 37 3.97 7.73 -7.10
C TRP A 37 4.78 8.18 -5.90
N HIS A 38 4.22 9.08 -5.08
CA HIS A 38 4.82 9.49 -3.82
C HIS A 38 3.70 9.56 -2.76
N PRO A 39 3.94 9.17 -1.50
CA PRO A 39 2.90 9.13 -0.47
C PRO A 39 2.32 10.51 -0.12
N GLY A 40 3.04 11.60 -0.45
CA GLY A 40 2.58 12.98 -0.27
C GLY A 40 1.79 13.56 -1.45
N LEU A 41 1.62 12.81 -2.55
CA LEU A 41 0.80 13.20 -3.70
C LEU A 41 -0.52 12.41 -3.69
N SER A 42 -1.61 13.02 -4.18
CA SER A 42 -2.85 12.28 -4.41
C SER A 42 -2.61 11.14 -5.41
N VAL A 43 -3.27 10.00 -5.21
CA VAL A 43 -3.11 8.82 -6.08
C VAL A 43 -3.49 9.21 -7.51
N VAL A 44 -2.50 9.28 -8.39
CA VAL A 44 -2.69 9.63 -9.80
C VAL A 44 -3.17 8.40 -10.55
N ALA A 45 -4.48 8.24 -10.70
CA ALA A 45 -5.04 7.38 -11.73
C ALA A 45 -5.13 8.21 -13.02
N ARG A 46 -4.21 7.99 -13.97
CA ARG A 46 -4.41 8.50 -15.32
C ARG A 46 -5.21 7.45 -16.10
N SER A 47 -6.39 7.86 -16.55
CA SER A 47 -7.33 7.09 -17.40
C SER A 47 -6.70 6.58 -18.68
#